data_AF-A0A2N9GHG1-F1
#
_entry.id   AF-A0A2N9GHG1-F1
#
_cell.length_a   1.000
_cell.length_b   1.000
_cell.length_c   1.000
_cell.angle_alpha   90.00
_cell.angle_beta   90.00
_cell.angle_gamma   90.00
#
_symmetry.space_group_name_H-M   'P 1'
#
loop_
_entity.id
_entity.type
_entity.pdbx_description
1 polymer ?
#
loop_
_entity_poly.entity_id
_entity_poly.type
_entity_poly.pdbx_seq_one_letter_code
_entity_poly.pdbx_strand_id
1 'polypeptide(L)'
;MEIFSSETGEWCNSIVSVSLKLNPFGVRSMLAGVVASNGKLYWVDVEKETGKIQGFVLFDPFKEEEQCRYINPPIDLVLFQPVFFGAFQGRLRMFQHLWCPRYSFFVWELEDEEASTWCMKHKVYLKHDLEHKVYLKHEDYFLSGLVSNDFLAFHPYNGEIVFLQSGNYIVLCNMRTMELKIERKLQNMPCDGIGDHILGKRGGMGTLGFVYMRKKRASTQIRQKEDKGRTLVKLKER
;
A
#
# COMPACT_ATOMS: atom_id res chain seq x y z
N MET A 1 1.17 -6.51 17.03
CA MET A 1 1.65 -5.33 16.29
C MET A 1 2.32 -4.41 17.29
N GLU A 2 3.43 -3.78 16.94
CA GLU A 2 4.06 -2.77 17.78
C GLU A 2 3.72 -1.38 17.24
N ILE A 3 3.26 -0.49 18.11
CA ILE A 3 2.89 0.88 17.75
C ILE A 3 3.75 1.83 18.56
N PHE A 4 4.50 2.69 17.87
CA PHE A 4 5.28 3.75 18.51
C PHE A 4 4.41 4.97 18.78
N SER A 5 4.41 5.44 20.02
CA SER A 5 3.76 6.68 20.44
C SER A 5 4.79 7.81 20.47
N SER A 6 4.56 8.82 19.65
CA SER A 6 5.39 10.02 19.64
C SER A 6 5.21 10.92 20.85
N GLU A 7 4.06 10.83 21.50
CA GLU A 7 3.71 11.66 22.67
C GLU A 7 4.39 11.13 23.93
N THR A 8 4.54 9.80 24.05
CA THR A 8 5.19 9.16 25.21
C THR A 8 6.62 8.73 24.91
N GLY A 9 7.01 8.60 23.64
CA GLY A 9 8.31 8.08 23.24
C GLY A 9 8.44 6.56 23.40
N GLU A 10 7.33 5.85 23.57
CA GLU A 10 7.31 4.43 23.92
C GLU A 10 6.73 3.56 22.80
N TRP A 11 7.18 2.30 22.76
CA TRP A 11 6.57 1.25 21.94
C TRP A 11 5.52 0.51 22.76
N CYS A 12 4.31 0.44 22.24
CA CYS A 12 3.21 -0.32 22.83
C CYS A 12 2.95 -1.58 22.00
N ASN A 13 2.91 -2.73 22.67
CA ASN A 13 2.41 -3.97 22.07
C ASN A 13 0.88 -3.89 22.02
N SER A 14 0.31 -3.90 20.81
CA SER A 14 -1.12 -4.11 20.60
C SER A 14 -1.35 -5.52 20.10
N ILE A 15 -2.24 -6.24 20.80
CA ILE A 15 -2.65 -7.59 20.42
C ILE A 15 -3.82 -7.42 19.47
N VAL A 16 -3.47 -7.25 18.20
CA VAL A 16 -4.47 -7.15 17.15
C VAL A 16 -5.05 -8.55 16.92
N SER A 17 -6.30 -8.72 17.33
CA SER A 17 -7.00 -9.98 17.11
C SER A 17 -7.50 -10.00 15.67
N VAL A 18 -7.00 -10.95 14.89
CA VAL A 18 -7.49 -11.20 13.54
C VAL A 18 -8.10 -12.58 13.51
N SER A 19 -9.35 -12.68 13.09
CA SER A 19 -10.10 -13.95 13.02
C SER A 19 -9.52 -14.93 12.00
N LEU A 20 -8.58 -14.50 11.16
CA LEU A 20 -7.90 -15.28 10.13
C LEU A 20 -6.40 -15.39 10.43
N LYS A 21 -5.79 -16.53 10.06
CA LYS A 21 -4.33 -16.70 10.07
C LYS A 21 -3.72 -15.83 8.98
N LEU A 22 -3.43 -14.57 9.31
CA LEU A 22 -2.77 -13.64 8.39
C LEU A 22 -1.37 -14.12 8.02
N ASN A 23 -0.95 -13.83 6.80
CA ASN A 23 0.44 -13.99 6.38
C ASN A 23 0.98 -12.67 5.79
N PRO A 24 1.21 -11.65 6.65
CA PRO A 24 1.61 -10.33 6.20
C PRO A 24 3.07 -10.28 5.71
N PHE A 25 3.84 -11.36 5.85
CA PHE A 25 5.28 -11.42 5.52
C PHE A 25 5.57 -12.16 4.21
N GLY A 26 4.55 -12.47 3.40
CA GLY A 26 4.76 -12.93 2.03
C GLY A 26 5.46 -11.85 1.19
N VAL A 27 6.35 -12.25 0.28
CA VAL A 27 7.06 -11.33 -0.64
C VAL A 27 6.08 -10.37 -1.34
N ARG A 28 4.92 -10.89 -1.76
CA ARG A 28 3.86 -10.10 -2.39
C ARG A 28 3.21 -9.07 -1.46
N SER A 29 2.97 -9.42 -0.20
CA SER A 29 2.46 -8.46 0.79
C SER A 29 3.45 -7.34 1.05
N MET A 30 4.75 -7.65 1.11
CA MET A 30 5.80 -6.63 1.29
C MET A 30 5.89 -5.69 0.09
N LEU A 31 5.80 -6.22 -1.14
CA LEU A 31 5.83 -5.42 -2.36
C LEU A 31 4.59 -4.52 -2.50
N ALA A 32 3.43 -4.99 -2.07
CA ALA A 32 2.20 -4.21 -2.11
C ALA A 32 2.23 -2.99 -1.16
N GLY A 33 3.05 -3.08 -0.11
CA GLY A 33 3.23 -2.04 0.90
C GLY A 33 2.08 -1.95 1.90
N VAL A 34 2.28 -1.09 2.90
CA VAL A 34 1.26 -0.68 3.87
C VAL A 34 0.95 0.78 3.61
N VAL A 35 -0.33 1.12 3.49
CA VAL A 35 -0.77 2.50 3.24
C VAL A 35 -1.60 3.01 4.41
N ALA A 36 -1.32 4.24 4.82
CA ALA A 36 -2.22 5.01 5.67
C ALA A 36 -3.19 5.83 4.82
N SER A 37 -4.48 5.71 5.10
CA SER A 37 -5.52 6.57 4.51
C SER A 37 -6.61 6.84 5.55
N ASN A 38 -7.06 8.09 5.66
CA ASN A 38 -8.11 8.50 6.60
C ASN A 38 -7.95 7.99 8.04
N GLY A 39 -6.72 8.00 8.56
CA GLY A 39 -6.47 7.56 9.95
C GLY A 39 -6.41 6.04 10.13
N LYS A 40 -6.49 5.24 9.05
CA LYS A 40 -6.44 3.78 9.10
C LYS A 40 -5.30 3.23 8.27
N LEU A 41 -4.89 2.01 8.57
CA LEU A 41 -3.84 1.27 7.90
C LEU A 41 -4.42 0.15 7.04
N TYR A 42 -3.88 -0.01 5.84
CA TYR A 42 -4.31 -0.99 4.86
C TYR A 42 -3.11 -1.79 4.35
N TRP A 43 -3.24 -3.11 4.26
CA TRP A 43 -2.24 -3.98 3.66
C TRP A 43 -2.87 -5.24 3.05
N VAL A 44 -2.10 -5.93 2.21
CA VAL A 44 -2.56 -7.11 1.47
C VAL A 44 -2.28 -8.37 2.28
N ASP A 45 -3.27 -9.26 2.34
CA ASP A 45 -3.10 -10.61 2.84
C ASP A 45 -2.95 -11.60 1.68
N VAL A 46 -1.90 -12.41 1.74
CA VAL A 46 -1.56 -13.37 0.68
C VAL A 46 -1.37 -14.77 1.25
N GLU A 47 -1.91 -15.75 0.54
CA GLU A 47 -1.71 -17.15 0.86
C GLU A 47 -0.21 -17.51 0.77
N LYS A 48 0.31 -18.17 1.80
CA LYS A 48 1.74 -18.45 1.93
C LYS A 48 2.31 -19.32 0.81
N GLU A 49 1.56 -20.33 0.38
CA GLU A 49 2.04 -21.34 -0.55
C GLU A 49 1.95 -20.87 -2.01
N THR A 50 0.83 -20.24 -2.36
CA THR A 50 0.55 -19.87 -3.76
C THR A 50 0.86 -18.41 -4.07
N GLY A 51 0.99 -17.56 -3.03
CA GLY A 51 1.06 -16.11 -3.19
C GLY A 51 -0.25 -15.49 -3.70
N LYS A 52 -1.36 -16.23 -3.70
CA LYS A 52 -2.68 -15.74 -4.09
C LYS A 52 -3.16 -14.68 -3.10
N ILE A 53 -3.66 -13.57 -3.60
CA ILE A 53 -4.32 -12.55 -2.78
C ILE A 53 -5.59 -13.17 -2.19
N GLN A 54 -5.67 -13.22 -0.86
CA GLN A 54 -6.86 -13.66 -0.16
C GLN A 54 -7.82 -12.49 0.09
N GLY A 55 -7.27 -11.28 0.23
CA GLY A 55 -8.01 -10.07 0.53
C GLY A 55 -7.12 -9.01 1.17
N PHE A 56 -7.74 -8.07 1.86
CA PHE A 56 -7.05 -6.92 2.41
C PHE A 56 -7.43 -6.70 3.86
N VAL A 57 -6.48 -6.21 4.63
CA VAL A 57 -6.66 -5.96 6.06
C VAL A 57 -6.76 -4.47 6.28
N LEU A 58 -7.77 -4.08 7.04
CA LEU A 58 -7.99 -2.74 7.55
C LEU A 58 -7.72 -2.76 9.06
N PHE A 59 -6.91 -1.82 9.53
CA PHE A 59 -6.68 -1.59 10.94
C PHE A 59 -6.90 -0.12 11.29
N ASP A 60 -7.77 0.12 12.26
CA ASP A 60 -8.02 1.43 12.84
C ASP A 60 -7.31 1.53 14.19
N PRO A 61 -6.15 2.22 14.28
CA PRO A 61 -5.40 2.34 15.52
C PRO A 61 -6.13 3.20 16.58
N PHE A 62 -7.20 3.89 16.21
CA PHE A 62 -7.91 4.82 17.08
C PHE A 62 -9.15 4.21 17.73
N LYS A 63 -9.71 3.14 17.18
CA LYS A 63 -10.79 2.38 17.83
C LYS A 63 -10.27 1.60 19.06
N GLU A 64 -11.15 1.45 20.04
CA GLU A 64 -10.86 0.70 21.28
C GLU A 64 -10.91 -0.81 21.05
N GLU A 65 -11.72 -1.24 20.09
CA GLU A 65 -11.73 -2.61 19.58
C GLU A 65 -10.46 -2.81 18.75
N GLU A 66 -9.42 -3.44 19.33
CA GLU A 66 -8.16 -3.81 18.66
C GLU A 66 -8.36 -4.95 17.64
N GLN A 67 -9.40 -4.85 16.82
CA GLN A 67 -9.78 -5.84 15.84
C GLN A 67 -9.50 -5.33 14.43
N CYS A 68 -8.75 -6.12 13.65
CA CYS A 68 -8.67 -5.87 12.22
C CYS A 68 -10.00 -6.22 11.56
N ARG A 69 -10.39 -5.41 10.58
CA ARG A 69 -11.45 -5.75 9.65
C ARG A 69 -10.85 -6.33 8.38
N TYR A 70 -11.53 -7.31 7.81
CA TYR A 70 -11.16 -7.89 6.53
C TYR A 70 -12.00 -7.30 5.40
N ILE A 71 -11.35 -6.94 4.31
CA ILE A 71 -11.96 -6.40 3.09
C ILE A 71 -11.76 -7.44 1.99
N ASN A 72 -12.87 -7.85 1.38
CA ASN A 72 -12.84 -8.79 0.27
C ASN A 72 -12.21 -8.12 -0.97
N PRO A 73 -11.47 -8.89 -1.79
CA PRO A 73 -10.98 -8.38 -3.05
C PRO A 73 -12.14 -8.07 -4.01
N PRO A 74 -11.96 -7.13 -4.96
CA PRO A 74 -12.89 -6.97 -6.06
C PRO A 74 -13.10 -8.29 -6.81
N ILE A 75 -14.31 -8.53 -7.32
CA ILE A 75 -14.67 -9.79 -8.00
C ILE A 75 -13.77 -10.04 -9.22
N ASP A 76 -13.47 -9.00 -10.00
CA ASP A 76 -12.63 -9.14 -11.21
C ASP A 76 -11.12 -8.95 -10.92
N LEU A 77 -10.70 -9.01 -9.65
CA LEU A 77 -9.29 -8.92 -9.30
C LEU A 77 -8.54 -10.16 -9.77
N VAL A 78 -7.47 -9.97 -10.53
CA VAL A 78 -6.57 -11.07 -10.91
C VAL A 78 -5.70 -11.48 -9.71
N LEU A 79 -6.15 -12.45 -8.92
CA LEU A 79 -5.60 -12.79 -7.59
C LEU A 79 -4.12 -13.21 -7.56
N PHE A 80 -3.54 -13.56 -8.72
CA PHE A 80 -2.13 -13.94 -8.84
C PHE A 80 -1.22 -12.82 -9.36
N GLN A 81 -1.77 -11.64 -9.65
CA GLN A 81 -1.00 -10.48 -10.12
C GLN A 81 -0.61 -9.55 -8.97
N PRO A 82 0.53 -8.85 -9.06
CA PRO A 82 0.93 -7.86 -8.06
C PRO A 82 -0.09 -6.72 -7.95
N VAL A 83 -0.31 -6.27 -6.72
CA VAL A 83 -1.09 -5.08 -6.42
C VAL A 83 -0.27 -4.15 -5.56
N PHE A 84 -0.51 -2.85 -5.67
CA PHE A 84 0.13 -1.81 -4.89
C PHE A 84 -0.92 -0.85 -4.36
N PHE A 85 -0.80 -0.44 -3.11
CA PHE A 85 -1.71 0.54 -2.53
C PHE A 85 -1.19 1.97 -2.64
N GLY A 86 -2.12 2.90 -2.64
CA GLY A 86 -1.85 4.31 -2.43
C GLY A 86 -3.10 5.05 -2.00
N ALA A 87 -2.92 6.30 -1.57
CA ALA A 87 -4.02 7.17 -1.17
C ALA A 87 -4.32 8.21 -2.26
N PHE A 88 -5.60 8.51 -2.47
CA PHE A 88 -6.07 9.58 -3.35
C PHE A 88 -7.20 10.33 -2.66
N GLN A 89 -6.96 11.60 -2.32
CA GLN A 89 -7.94 12.45 -1.63
C GLN A 89 -8.57 11.78 -0.39
N GLY A 90 -7.73 11.13 0.42
CA GLY A 90 -8.17 10.38 1.62
C GLY A 90 -8.80 9.02 1.34
N ARG A 91 -9.02 8.65 0.08
CA ARG A 91 -9.56 7.33 -0.30
C ARG A 91 -8.45 6.37 -0.66
N LEU A 92 -8.66 5.09 -0.33
CA LEU A 92 -7.75 4.03 -0.72
C LEU A 92 -7.90 3.73 -2.20
N ARG A 93 -6.77 3.65 -2.90
CA ARG A 93 -6.67 3.13 -4.27
C ARG A 93 -5.69 1.98 -4.34
N MET A 94 -5.96 1.11 -5.30
CA MET A 94 -5.14 -0.06 -5.61
C MET A 94 -4.77 -0.05 -7.08
N PHE A 95 -3.48 -0.19 -7.36
CA PHE A 95 -2.92 -0.39 -8.69
C PHE A 95 -2.63 -1.88 -8.86
N GLN A 96 -3.27 -2.54 -9.83
CA GLN A 96 -2.99 -3.92 -10.18
C GLN A 96 -2.18 -3.96 -11.48
N HIS A 97 -0.93 -4.40 -11.38
CA HIS A 97 -0.06 -4.56 -12.53
C HIS A 97 -0.39 -5.87 -13.26
N LEU A 98 -0.53 -5.84 -14.59
CA LEU A 98 -0.80 -7.02 -15.39
C LEU A 98 0.44 -7.38 -16.21
N TRP A 99 0.92 -8.61 -16.05
CA TRP A 99 2.00 -9.12 -16.90
C TRP A 99 1.57 -9.40 -18.34
N CYS A 100 0.28 -9.65 -18.57
CA CYS A 100 -0.27 -9.90 -19.90
C CYS A 100 -1.67 -9.28 -20.06
N PRO A 101 -1.91 -8.43 -21.08
CA PRO A 101 -0.90 -7.87 -21.99
C PRO A 101 0.13 -7.03 -21.21
N ARG A 102 1.39 -7.01 -21.69
CA ARG A 102 2.47 -6.28 -21.00
C ARG A 102 2.08 -4.82 -20.81
N TYR A 103 2.55 -4.23 -19.71
CA TYR A 103 2.42 -2.81 -19.41
C TYR A 103 0.96 -2.33 -19.26
N SER A 104 0.08 -3.27 -18.95
CA SER A 104 -1.32 -2.97 -18.68
C SER A 104 -1.57 -3.02 -17.19
N PHE A 105 -2.52 -2.24 -16.72
CA PHE A 105 -2.85 -2.19 -15.31
C PHE A 105 -4.29 -1.75 -15.08
N PHE A 106 -4.83 -2.14 -13.94
CA PHE A 106 -6.13 -1.69 -13.47
C PHE A 106 -5.96 -0.80 -12.24
N VAL A 107 -6.81 0.20 -12.12
CA VAL A 107 -6.90 1.03 -10.91
C VAL A 107 -8.27 0.86 -10.30
N TRP A 108 -8.27 0.46 -9.03
CA TRP A 108 -9.45 0.27 -8.21
C TRP A 108 -9.47 1.33 -7.10
N GLU A 109 -10.65 1.76 -6.72
CA GLU A 109 -10.88 2.66 -5.58
C GLU A 109 -11.87 1.99 -4.64
N LEU A 110 -11.59 2.04 -3.34
CA LEU A 110 -12.52 1.60 -2.31
C LEU A 110 -13.53 2.75 -2.10
N GLU A 111 -14.75 2.58 -2.58
CA GLU A 111 -15.79 3.62 -2.52
C GLU A 111 -16.52 3.62 -1.18
N ASP A 112 -16.82 2.43 -0.68
CA ASP A 112 -17.53 2.21 0.57
C ASP A 112 -16.72 1.21 1.41
N GLU A 113 -16.11 1.72 2.48
CA GLU A 113 -15.33 0.90 3.40
C GLU A 113 -16.24 -0.01 4.22
N GLU A 114 -17.41 0.49 4.63
CA GLU A 114 -18.42 -0.20 5.43
C GLU A 114 -19.03 -1.39 4.68
N ALA A 115 -19.28 -1.25 3.39
CA ALA A 115 -19.74 -2.32 2.51
C ALA A 115 -18.59 -3.12 1.86
N SER A 116 -17.33 -2.72 2.08
CA SER A 116 -16.16 -3.30 1.40
C SER A 116 -16.28 -3.28 -0.14
N THR A 117 -16.87 -2.21 -0.70
CA THR A 117 -17.20 -2.12 -2.11
C THR A 117 -16.08 -1.44 -2.90
N TRP A 118 -15.57 -2.16 -3.89
CA TRP A 118 -14.55 -1.69 -4.82
C TRP A 118 -15.16 -1.29 -6.16
N CYS A 119 -14.65 -0.21 -6.73
CA CYS A 119 -15.02 0.27 -8.05
C CYS A 119 -13.77 0.39 -8.93
N MET A 120 -13.81 -0.20 -10.12
CA MET A 120 -12.74 -0.03 -11.11
C MET A 120 -12.85 1.37 -11.71
N LYS A 121 -11.81 2.19 -11.56
CA LYS A 121 -11.75 3.55 -12.10
C LYS A 121 -11.09 3.60 -13.47
N HIS A 122 -10.04 2.81 -13.66
CA HIS A 122 -9.28 2.79 -14.91
C HIS A 122 -8.88 1.39 -15.32
N LYS A 123 -8.92 1.18 -16.64
CA LYS A 123 -8.45 -0.02 -17.32
C LYS A 123 -7.47 0.43 -18.41
N VAL A 124 -6.17 0.34 -18.13
CA VAL A 124 -5.15 0.90 -19.01
C VAL A 124 -4.43 -0.23 -19.75
N TYR A 125 -4.39 -0.11 -21.07
CA TYR A 125 -3.70 -1.03 -21.96
C TYR A 125 -2.69 -0.23 -22.78
N LEU A 126 -1.45 -0.16 -22.30
CA LEU A 126 -0.40 0.53 -23.04
C LEU A 126 -0.02 -0.32 -24.26
N LYS A 127 -0.19 0.27 -25.44
CA LYS A 127 0.29 -0.35 -26.68
C LYS A 127 1.80 -0.20 -26.76
N HIS A 128 2.47 -1.24 -27.26
CA HIS A 128 3.91 -1.26 -27.48
C HIS A 128 4.41 -0.03 -28.28
N ASP A 129 3.62 0.46 -29.23
CA ASP A 129 3.96 1.62 -30.06
C ASP A 129 4.04 2.94 -29.28
N LEU A 130 3.26 3.10 -28.20
CA LEU A 130 3.25 4.31 -27.37
C LEU A 130 4.53 4.40 -26.53
N GLU A 131 5.01 3.25 -26.05
CA GLU A 131 6.29 3.16 -25.36
C GLU A 131 7.42 3.56 -26.30
N HIS A 132 7.48 2.94 -27.48
CA HIS A 132 8.50 3.27 -28.48
C HIS A 132 8.55 4.78 -28.77
N LYS A 133 7.41 5.45 -28.98
CA LYS A 133 7.42 6.89 -29.29
C LYS A 133 7.94 7.80 -28.18
N VAL A 134 7.67 7.47 -26.92
CA VAL A 134 8.08 8.28 -25.77
C VAL A 134 9.56 8.12 -25.52
N TYR A 135 10.05 6.89 -25.59
CA TYR A 135 11.45 6.62 -25.38
C TYR A 135 12.30 7.09 -26.58
N LEU A 136 11.77 7.13 -27.82
CA LEU A 136 12.57 7.29 -29.06
C LEU A 136 13.27 8.65 -29.16
N LYS A 137 12.82 9.59 -28.33
CA LYS A 137 13.39 10.95 -28.21
C LYS A 137 14.63 11.02 -27.32
N HIS A 138 14.98 9.96 -26.61
CA HIS A 138 16.15 9.90 -25.74
C HIS A 138 17.10 8.78 -26.21
N GLU A 139 18.33 9.14 -26.59
CA GLU A 139 19.33 8.28 -27.26
C GLU A 139 19.85 7.07 -26.44
N ASP A 140 19.28 6.79 -25.27
CA ASP A 140 19.71 5.72 -24.37
C ASP A 140 18.91 4.43 -24.62
N TYR A 141 19.18 3.75 -25.73
CA TYR A 141 18.46 2.54 -26.12
C TYR A 141 19.33 1.32 -26.27
N PHE A 142 19.33 0.46 -25.24
CA PHE A 142 19.69 -0.95 -25.43
C PHE A 142 19.01 -1.94 -24.47
N LEU A 143 17.90 -1.58 -23.82
CA LEU A 143 17.19 -2.49 -22.89
C LEU A 143 15.70 -2.58 -23.20
N SER A 144 15.33 -2.86 -24.45
CA SER A 144 13.96 -3.15 -24.89
C SER A 144 13.42 -4.51 -24.40
N GLY A 145 13.86 -4.99 -23.23
CA GLY A 145 13.48 -6.31 -22.69
C GLY A 145 13.11 -6.33 -21.21
N LEU A 146 13.37 -5.27 -20.44
CA LEU A 146 13.38 -5.32 -18.97
C LEU A 146 12.65 -4.15 -18.28
N VAL A 147 11.89 -3.34 -19.01
CA VAL A 147 11.27 -2.14 -18.46
C VAL A 147 10.01 -2.52 -17.66
N SER A 148 10.13 -3.08 -16.47
CA SER A 148 9.01 -3.13 -15.53
C SER A 148 8.60 -1.69 -15.23
N ASN A 149 7.37 -1.31 -15.59
CA ASN A 149 6.80 -0.06 -15.11
C ASN A 149 6.40 -0.26 -13.65
N ASP A 150 7.32 0.06 -12.74
CA ASP A 150 7.06 -0.08 -11.31
C ASP A 150 6.18 1.09 -10.85
N PHE A 151 5.06 0.75 -10.22
CA PHE A 151 4.17 1.76 -9.65
C PHE A 151 4.89 2.51 -8.52
N LEU A 152 4.87 3.85 -8.59
CA LEU A 152 5.43 4.69 -7.54
C LEU A 152 4.34 5.28 -6.66
N ALA A 153 3.38 5.99 -7.25
CA ALA A 153 2.33 6.68 -6.51
C ALA A 153 1.16 7.10 -7.41
N PHE A 154 -0.01 7.30 -6.79
CA PHE A 154 -1.09 8.07 -7.38
C PHE A 154 -0.80 9.56 -7.24
N HIS A 155 -1.23 10.37 -8.22
CA HIS A 155 -1.20 11.80 -8.06
C HIS A 155 -2.22 12.25 -6.99
N PRO A 156 -1.84 13.05 -5.98
CA PRO A 156 -2.69 13.34 -4.82
C PRO A 156 -4.00 14.07 -5.15
N TYR A 157 -3.99 14.92 -6.18
CA TYR A 157 -5.14 15.74 -6.59
C TYR A 157 -5.78 15.38 -7.93
N ASN A 158 -5.01 14.93 -8.92
CA ASN A 158 -5.51 14.52 -10.22
C ASN A 158 -5.68 13.00 -10.27
N GLY A 159 -6.94 12.54 -10.21
CA GLY A 159 -7.27 11.11 -10.17
C GLY A 159 -6.92 10.33 -11.44
N GLU A 160 -6.52 11.02 -12.51
CA GLU A 160 -6.20 10.42 -13.81
C GLU A 160 -4.71 10.18 -14.00
N ILE A 161 -3.87 10.65 -13.07
CA ILE A 161 -2.42 10.57 -13.21
C ILE A 161 -1.85 9.56 -12.21
N VAL A 162 -0.99 8.68 -12.73
CA VAL A 162 -0.11 7.81 -11.93
C VAL A 162 1.35 8.09 -12.27
N PHE A 163 2.20 7.98 -11.25
CA PHE A 163 3.65 8.02 -11.40
C PHE A 163 4.16 6.59 -11.51
N LEU A 164 4.89 6.33 -12.59
CA LEU A 164 5.53 5.05 -12.87
C LEU A 164 7.05 5.27 -12.93
N GLN A 165 7.80 4.28 -12.50
CA GLN A 165 9.22 4.19 -12.77
C GLN A 165 9.44 3.29 -13.98
N SER A 166 10.24 3.77 -14.92
CA SER A 166 10.65 3.04 -16.12
C SER A 166 12.17 3.16 -16.25
N GLY A 167 12.87 2.11 -15.82
CA GLY A 167 14.33 2.14 -15.66
C GLY A 167 14.78 3.33 -14.81
N ASN A 168 15.51 4.26 -15.42
CA ASN A 168 16.03 5.47 -14.76
C ASN A 168 15.12 6.70 -14.97
N TYR A 169 13.87 6.52 -15.35
CA TYR A 169 12.94 7.62 -15.60
C TYR A 169 11.71 7.52 -14.70
N ILE A 170 11.25 8.67 -14.23
CA ILE A 170 9.91 8.83 -13.68
C ILE A 170 9.01 9.31 -14.82
N VAL A 171 7.95 8.56 -15.07
CA VAL A 171 6.98 8.78 -16.12
C VAL A 171 5.62 9.06 -15.51
N LEU A 172 4.97 10.14 -15.92
CA LEU A 172 3.55 10.37 -15.65
C LEU A 172 2.75 9.64 -16.72
N CYS A 173 1.79 8.83 -16.29
CA CYS A 173 0.79 8.25 -17.16
C CYS A 173 -0.56 8.91 -16.89
N ASN A 174 -1.12 9.56 -17.90
CA ASN A 174 -2.53 9.96 -17.89
C ASN A 174 -3.36 8.76 -18.29
N MET A 175 -4.06 8.17 -17.32
CA MET A 175 -4.87 6.96 -17.48
C MET A 175 -6.14 7.17 -18.31
N ARG A 176 -6.60 8.43 -18.48
CA ARG A 176 -7.75 8.76 -19.33
C ARG A 176 -7.32 8.87 -20.79
N THR A 177 -6.28 9.64 -21.08
CA THR A 177 -5.79 9.86 -22.46
C THR A 177 -4.84 8.78 -22.94
N MET A 178 -4.34 7.94 -22.03
CA MET A 178 -3.28 6.95 -22.26
C MET A 178 -1.96 7.56 -22.73
N GLU A 179 -1.71 8.82 -22.37
CA GLU A 179 -0.48 9.54 -22.69
C GLU A 179 0.57 9.35 -21.61
N LEU A 180 1.82 9.16 -22.04
CA LEU A 180 2.98 9.06 -21.16
C LEU A 180 3.87 10.29 -21.34
N LYS A 181 4.34 10.86 -20.23
CA LYS A 181 5.27 11.99 -20.23
C LYS A 181 6.42 11.70 -19.27
N ILE A 182 7.65 11.82 -19.77
CA ILE A 182 8.84 11.76 -18.91
C ILE A 182 8.90 13.06 -18.10
N GLU A 183 8.99 12.93 -16.78
CA GLU A 183 9.08 14.07 -15.87
C GLU A 183 10.49 14.27 -15.35
N ARG A 184 11.19 13.16 -15.10
CA ARG A 184 12.51 13.20 -14.48
C ARG A 184 13.36 12.01 -14.90
N LYS A 185 14.65 12.25 -15.10
CA LYS A 185 15.70 11.22 -15.15
C LYS A 185 16.34 11.11 -13.76
N LEU A 186 16.40 9.90 -13.23
CA LEU A 186 17.14 9.53 -12.04
C LEU A 186 18.61 9.40 -12.43
N GLN A 187 19.47 10.26 -11.88
CA GLN A 187 20.92 10.13 -12.06
C GLN A 187 21.43 9.00 -11.15
N ASN A 188 22.31 8.15 -11.68
CA ASN A 188 23.12 7.16 -10.93
C ASN A 188 22.42 5.90 -10.39
N MET A 189 21.38 5.38 -11.04
CA MET A 189 20.96 3.98 -10.81
C MET A 189 21.76 3.08 -11.75
N PRO A 190 22.65 2.19 -11.25
CA PRO A 190 23.22 1.13 -12.07
C PRO A 190 22.07 0.29 -12.61
N CYS A 191 21.97 0.15 -13.92
CA CYS A 191 21.07 -0.79 -14.56
C CYS A 191 21.60 -2.22 -14.35
N ASP A 192 21.68 -2.69 -13.12
CA ASP A 192 21.89 -4.11 -12.88
C ASP A 192 20.56 -4.80 -13.13
N GLY A 193 20.49 -5.55 -14.23
CA GLY A 193 19.31 -6.30 -14.61
C GLY A 193 18.82 -7.17 -13.45
N ILE A 194 17.55 -7.03 -13.09
CA ILE A 194 16.85 -7.89 -12.12
C ILE A 194 16.53 -9.25 -12.79
N GLY A 195 17.50 -9.81 -13.51
CA GLY A 195 17.40 -11.06 -14.26
C GLY A 195 18.04 -12.26 -13.55
N ASP A 196 19.18 -12.08 -12.87
CA ASP A 196 20.01 -13.24 -12.47
C ASP A 196 20.46 -13.28 -10.99
N HIS A 197 19.85 -12.51 -10.09
CA HIS A 197 20.20 -12.55 -8.65
C HIS A 197 19.09 -13.03 -7.71
N ILE A 198 18.15 -13.84 -8.20
CA ILE A 198 17.41 -14.78 -7.33
C ILE A 198 18.26 -16.05 -7.17
N LEU A 199 19.47 -15.91 -6.62
CA LEU A 199 20.15 -16.92 -5.80
C LEU A 199 21.47 -16.32 -5.32
N GLY A 200 21.54 -16.04 -4.02
CA GLY A 200 22.83 -15.81 -3.34
C GLY A 200 23.13 -14.36 -2.98
N LYS A 201 22.81 -14.03 -1.71
CA LYS A 201 23.52 -13.08 -0.84
C LYS A 201 23.67 -11.63 -1.33
N ARG A 202 22.88 -10.75 -0.73
CA ARG A 202 23.27 -9.48 -0.06
C ARG A 202 22.09 -9.14 0.86
N GLY A 203 22.30 -8.94 2.17
CA GLY A 203 23.07 -7.83 2.72
C GLY A 203 22.09 -6.67 2.89
N GLY A 204 21.62 -6.47 4.11
CA GLY A 204 20.39 -5.73 4.42
C GLY A 204 20.31 -4.30 3.89
N MET A 205 19.11 -3.95 3.42
CA MET A 205 18.40 -2.70 3.68
C MET A 205 16.99 -2.92 3.15
N GLY A 206 16.21 -3.70 3.91
CA GLY A 206 14.76 -3.67 3.75
C GLY A 206 14.28 -2.34 4.30
N THR A 207 13.69 -1.50 3.45
CA THR A 207 12.92 -0.35 3.90
C THR A 207 11.71 -0.90 4.66
N LEU A 208 11.84 -1.07 5.98
CA LEU A 208 10.67 -1.08 6.85
C LEU A 208 10.02 0.29 6.70
N GLY A 209 8.93 0.35 5.93
CA GLY A 209 8.07 1.52 5.90
C GLY A 209 7.43 1.67 7.28
N PHE A 210 7.99 2.53 8.13
CA PHE A 210 7.33 2.94 9.36
C PHE A 210 6.18 3.89 8.99
N VAL A 211 4.94 3.45 9.17
CA VAL A 211 3.78 4.32 8.99
C VAL A 211 3.50 5.03 10.32
N TYR A 212 3.67 6.36 10.33
CA TYR A 212 3.50 7.18 11.52
C TYR A 212 2.07 7.71 11.62
N MET A 213 1.34 7.35 12.68
CA MET A 213 -0.02 7.79 12.93
C MET A 213 -0.11 8.45 14.31
N ARG A 214 -0.70 9.64 14.41
CA ARG A 214 -0.79 10.41 15.65
C ARG A 214 -2.13 10.16 16.36
N LYS A 215 -2.10 9.49 17.52
CA LYS A 215 -3.28 9.28 18.39
C LYS A 215 -3.37 10.38 19.43
N LYS A 216 -4.25 11.37 19.23
CA LYS A 216 -4.64 12.26 20.34
C LYS A 216 -5.60 11.50 21.26
N ARG A 217 -5.18 11.16 22.47
CA ARG A 217 -6.13 10.70 23.50
C ARG A 217 -6.96 11.88 24.01
N ALA A 218 -8.25 11.66 24.24
CA ALA A 218 -9.08 12.54 25.03
C ALA A 218 -8.49 12.62 26.46
N SER A 219 -8.31 13.83 26.96
CA SER A 219 -7.71 14.11 28.26
C SER A 219 -8.64 13.68 29.40
N THR A 220 -8.39 12.53 30.00
CA THR A 220 -8.98 12.19 31.31
C THR A 220 -8.15 12.88 32.39
N GLN A 221 -8.69 13.95 32.99
CA GLN A 221 -8.08 14.57 34.17
C GLN A 221 -8.11 13.59 35.34
N ILE A 222 -6.95 13.04 35.71
CA ILE A 222 -6.78 12.29 36.96
C ILE A 222 -6.41 13.31 38.04
N ARG A 223 -7.39 13.67 38.89
CA ARG A 223 -7.11 14.30 40.19
C ARG A 223 -6.68 13.21 41.16
N GLN A 224 -5.41 13.23 41.57
CA GLN A 224 -4.94 12.48 42.73
C GLN A 224 -5.68 12.97 43.98
N LYS A 225 -6.25 12.04 44.75
CA LYS A 225 -6.55 12.26 46.17
C LYS A 225 -6.24 10.97 46.91
N GLU A 226 -5.29 11.08 47.83
CA GLU A 226 -4.78 9.98 48.66
C GLU A 226 -5.85 9.39 49.59
N ASP A 227 -5.62 8.11 49.88
CA ASP A 227 -6.39 7.15 50.66
C ASP A 227 -6.86 7.62 52.06
N LYS A 228 -8.03 7.10 52.46
CA LYS A 228 -8.22 6.38 53.73
C LYS A 228 -9.65 5.84 53.85
N GLY A 229 -9.78 4.51 53.95
CA GLY A 229 -10.89 3.86 54.67
C GLY A 229 -11.86 3.05 53.81
N ARG A 230 -11.93 1.75 54.13
CA ARG A 230 -12.88 0.71 53.67
C ARG A 230 -14.29 1.24 53.35
N THR A 231 -14.91 0.70 52.29
CA THR A 231 -16.26 0.06 52.27
C THR A 231 -16.57 -0.46 50.85
N LEU A 232 -17.08 -1.69 50.72
CA LEU A 232 -17.69 -2.23 49.50
C LEU A 232 -18.83 -1.33 49.01
N VAL A 233 -19.03 -1.16 47.68
CA VAL A 233 -20.33 -1.32 46.98
C VAL A 233 -20.14 -1.22 45.45
N LYS A 234 -20.78 -2.18 44.77
CA LYS A 234 -21.28 -2.28 43.38
C LYS A 234 -21.04 -1.11 42.41
N LEU A 235 -20.49 -1.46 41.24
CA LEU A 235 -20.67 -0.74 39.98
C LEU A 235 -22.15 -0.78 39.56
N LYS A 236 -22.69 0.39 39.24
CA LYS A 236 -23.96 0.57 38.54
C LYS A 236 -23.64 1.30 37.24
N GLU A 237 -23.87 0.63 36.12
CA GLU A 237 -23.79 1.19 34.78
C GLU A 237 -24.90 2.24 34.56
N ARG A 238 -24.53 3.34 33.91
CA ARG A 238 -25.37 4.11 32.98
C ARG A 238 -24.47 4.78 31.95
#